data_AF-A0A2U2EKL3-F1
#
_entry.id   AF-A0A2U2EKL3-F1
#
_cell.length_a   1.000
_cell.length_b   1.000
_cell.length_c   1.000
_cell.angle_alpha   90.00
_cell.angle_beta   90.00
_cell.angle_gamma   90.00
#
_symmetry.space_group_name_H-M   'P 1'
#
loop_
_entity.id
_entity.type
_entity.pdbx_description
1 polymer ?
#
loop_
_entity_poly.entity_id
_entity_poly.type
_entity_poly.pdbx_seq_one_letter_code
_entity_poly.pdbx_strand_id
1 'polypeptide(L)'
;MKCPRCGSEVPQGYAFCGRCGSSLFAANQQNYTQDFVNPQQQYNYQQYVQPKKQHSKGFYNLIGALIVLVLIGGFFGYVKIKTFIYDSKPSLLDYEVKTGEVLSGSGTNIGTYGYIDISKPRLERTSQEDYKKFCDFVSKQNYNYFAIKTGDRDTGICFPGCDPTQAVYGVLDDDCSEYAVDGYIVQDDYGNWIYSPK
;
A
#
# COMPACT_ATOMS: atom_id res chain seq x y z
N MET A 1 -54.94 -36.43 37.56
CA MET A 1 -55.22 -37.27 36.38
C MET A 1 -53.97 -38.04 35.98
N LYS A 2 -54.07 -39.21 35.34
CA LYS A 2 -52.89 -39.92 34.83
C LYS A 2 -52.57 -39.46 33.41
N CYS A 3 -51.29 -39.24 33.12
CA CYS A 3 -50.83 -38.92 31.78
C CYS A 3 -51.12 -40.11 30.85
N PRO A 4 -51.84 -39.94 29.73
CA PRO A 4 -52.17 -41.04 28.82
C PRO A 4 -50.94 -41.60 28.10
N ARG A 5 -49.86 -40.82 28.01
CA ARG A 5 -48.61 -41.25 27.33
C ARG A 5 -47.70 -42.08 28.23
N CYS A 6 -47.50 -41.68 29.49
CA CYS A 6 -46.50 -42.32 30.36
C CYS A 6 -47.04 -42.83 31.71
N GLY A 7 -48.34 -42.67 31.96
CA GLY A 7 -49.02 -43.18 33.15
C GLY A 7 -48.73 -42.45 34.46
N SER A 8 -47.85 -41.43 34.47
CA SER A 8 -47.53 -40.68 35.69
C SER A 8 -48.74 -39.88 36.18
N GLU A 9 -48.88 -39.76 37.50
CA GLU A 9 -49.85 -38.85 38.10
C GLU A 9 -49.48 -37.39 37.82
N VAL A 10 -50.47 -36.63 37.34
CA VAL A 10 -50.36 -35.20 37.06
C VAL A 10 -51.51 -34.48 37.76
N PRO A 11 -51.24 -33.39 38.51
CA PRO A 11 -52.29 -32.55 39.10
C PRO A 11 -53.26 -32.01 38.04
N GLN A 12 -54.51 -31.77 38.43
CA GLN A 12 -55.51 -31.16 37.53
C GLN A 12 -55.12 -29.71 37.21
N GLY A 13 -55.43 -29.24 35.99
CA GLY A 13 -55.14 -27.88 35.53
C GLY A 13 -53.80 -27.68 34.81
N TYR A 14 -52.94 -28.71 34.77
CA TYR A 14 -51.66 -28.64 34.06
C TYR A 14 -51.82 -28.94 32.57
N ALA A 15 -51.29 -28.06 31.72
CA ALA A 15 -51.38 -28.19 30.27
C ALA A 15 -50.49 -29.32 29.69
N PHE A 16 -49.46 -29.74 30.42
CA PHE A 16 -48.46 -30.72 29.98
C PHE A 16 -47.95 -31.58 31.14
N CYS A 17 -47.52 -32.80 30.83
CA CYS A 17 -46.94 -33.72 31.79
C CYS A 17 -45.49 -33.35 32.10
N GLY A 18 -45.19 -33.01 33.36
CA GLY A 18 -43.83 -32.66 33.80
C GLY A 18 -42.80 -33.80 33.72
N ARG A 19 -43.23 -35.05 33.54
CA ARG A 19 -42.32 -36.21 33.43
C ARG A 19 -41.93 -36.57 32.00
N CYS A 20 -42.85 -36.47 31.04
CA CYS A 20 -42.58 -36.88 29.65
C CYS A 20 -42.86 -35.78 28.61
N GLY A 21 -43.30 -34.60 29.04
CA GLY A 21 -43.55 -33.44 28.18
C GLY A 21 -44.78 -33.56 27.27
N SER A 22 -45.61 -34.60 27.42
CA SER A 22 -46.82 -34.74 26.57
C SER A 22 -47.91 -33.73 26.95
N SER A 23 -48.56 -33.13 25.95
CA SER A 23 -49.68 -32.22 26.16
C SER A 23 -50.90 -32.99 26.69
N LEU A 24 -51.52 -32.50 27.75
CA LEU A 24 -52.72 -33.10 28.36
C LEU A 24 -54.02 -32.46 27.84
N PHE A 25 -53.89 -31.53 26.90
CA PHE A 25 -54.97 -30.71 26.32
C PHE A 25 -56.09 -31.52 25.65
N ALA A 26 -55.79 -32.73 25.14
CA ALA A 26 -56.79 -33.55 24.45
C ALA A 26 -57.76 -34.31 25.38
N ALA A 27 -57.46 -34.40 26.68
CA ALA A 27 -58.26 -35.23 27.62
C ALA A 27 -59.26 -34.43 28.48
N ASN A 28 -59.34 -33.10 28.33
CA ASN A 28 -60.12 -32.23 29.22
C ASN A 28 -61.17 -31.38 28.47
N GLN A 29 -61.77 -31.90 27.40
CA GLN A 29 -62.78 -31.19 26.59
C GLN A 29 -64.23 -31.62 26.85
N GLN A 30 -64.62 -31.96 28.08
CA GLN A 30 -66.04 -32.26 28.37
C GLN A 30 -66.70 -31.43 29.48
N ASN A 31 -66.07 -30.35 29.96
CA ASN A 31 -66.77 -29.39 30.83
C ASN A 31 -66.28 -27.94 30.61
N TYR A 32 -66.53 -27.41 29.41
CA TYR A 32 -66.67 -25.95 29.23
C TYR A 32 -67.67 -25.65 28.10
N THR A 33 -68.94 -25.85 28.41
CA THR A 33 -70.09 -25.08 27.89
C THR A 33 -70.20 -23.84 28.79
N GLN A 34 -70.51 -22.60 28.41
CA GLN A 34 -70.93 -21.87 27.21
C GLN A 34 -70.28 -20.46 27.38
N ASP A 35 -70.26 -19.46 26.53
CA ASP A 35 -71.22 -18.89 25.61
C ASP A 35 -70.43 -17.99 24.65
N PHE A 36 -70.83 -18.00 23.39
CA PHE A 36 -70.30 -17.10 22.37
C PHE A 36 -70.87 -15.70 22.60
N VAL A 37 -70.05 -14.80 23.15
CA VAL A 37 -70.23 -13.36 22.95
C VAL A 37 -69.02 -12.88 22.16
N ASN A 38 -69.26 -12.56 20.89
CA ASN A 38 -68.33 -11.87 20.02
C ASN A 38 -68.56 -10.36 20.19
N PRO A 39 -67.60 -9.64 20.80
CA PRO A 39 -67.27 -8.30 20.38
C PRO A 39 -65.87 -8.33 19.78
N GLN A 40 -65.81 -8.12 18.46
CA GLN A 40 -64.63 -7.65 17.74
C GLN A 40 -64.18 -6.32 18.36
N GLN A 41 -63.42 -6.38 19.44
CA GLN A 41 -62.54 -5.29 19.84
C GLN A 41 -61.20 -5.55 19.17
N GLN A 42 -60.99 -4.81 18.08
CA GLN A 42 -59.73 -4.65 17.39
C GLN A 42 -58.73 -4.04 18.38
N TYR A 43 -58.02 -4.88 19.13
CA TYR A 43 -56.83 -4.48 19.85
C TYR A 43 -55.77 -4.11 18.83
N ASN A 44 -55.70 -2.81 18.54
CA ASN A 44 -54.61 -2.23 17.79
C ASN A 44 -53.36 -2.24 18.68
N TYR A 45 -52.56 -3.30 18.56
CA TYR A 45 -51.17 -3.30 19.00
C TYR A 45 -50.37 -2.38 18.07
N GLN A 46 -50.60 -1.07 18.16
CA GLN A 46 -49.60 -0.11 17.78
C GLN A 46 -48.47 -0.24 18.80
N GLN A 47 -47.55 -1.13 18.45
CA GLN A 47 -46.16 -1.24 18.88
C GLN A 47 -45.85 -0.60 20.23
N TYR A 48 -45.55 -1.46 21.21
CA TYR A 48 -44.42 -1.17 22.07
C TYR A 48 -43.20 -1.01 21.15
N VAL A 49 -42.93 0.22 20.74
CA VAL A 49 -41.66 0.60 20.14
C VAL A 49 -40.63 0.38 21.24
N GLN A 50 -40.14 -0.86 21.32
CA GLN A 50 -38.78 -1.11 21.77
C GLN A 50 -37.93 -0.08 21.01
N PRO A 51 -37.19 0.84 21.66
CA PRO A 51 -36.23 1.64 20.94
C PRO A 51 -35.24 0.66 20.34
N LYS A 52 -35.47 0.28 19.08
CA LYS A 52 -34.51 -0.46 18.27
C LYS A 52 -33.28 0.41 18.38
N LYS A 53 -32.23 -0.03 19.06
CA LYS A 53 -30.91 0.61 18.97
C LYS A 53 -30.59 0.61 17.49
N GLN A 54 -30.89 1.73 16.85
CA GLN A 54 -30.84 1.87 15.42
C GLN A 54 -29.38 2.10 15.11
N HIS A 55 -28.66 0.99 15.01
CA HIS A 55 -27.31 0.91 14.53
C HIS A 55 -27.31 1.44 13.10
N SER A 56 -27.10 2.75 12.96
CA SER A 56 -27.10 3.44 11.68
C SER A 56 -25.82 3.04 10.96
N LYS A 57 -25.95 2.11 10.00
CA LYS A 57 -24.84 1.60 9.18
C LYS A 57 -24.04 2.74 8.51
N GLY A 58 -24.67 3.92 8.32
CA GLY A 58 -24.01 5.13 7.81
C GLY A 58 -22.92 5.70 8.72
N PHE A 59 -23.02 5.56 10.05
CA PHE A 59 -22.02 6.10 10.98
C PHE A 59 -20.68 5.36 10.89
N TYR A 60 -20.72 4.02 10.81
CA TYR A 60 -19.51 3.19 10.65
C TYR A 60 -18.88 3.32 9.26
N ASN A 61 -19.67 3.55 8.21
CA ASN A 61 -19.15 3.84 6.88
C ASN A 61 -18.37 5.17 6.84
N LEU A 62 -18.83 6.19 7.56
CA LEU A 62 -18.15 7.49 7.63
C LEU A 62 -16.84 7.41 8.42
N ILE A 63 -16.84 6.68 9.54
CA ILE A 63 -15.62 6.40 10.31
C ILE A 63 -14.63 5.56 9.49
N GLY A 64 -15.12 4.52 8.81
CA GLY A 64 -14.30 3.70 7.91
C GLY A 64 -13.66 4.52 6.80
N ALA A 65 -14.41 5.42 6.16
CA ALA A 65 -13.90 6.32 5.13
C ALA A 65 -12.81 7.27 5.67
N LEU A 66 -12.99 7.84 6.86
CA LEU A 66 -11.97 8.69 7.49
C LEU A 66 -10.69 7.93 7.82
N ILE A 67 -10.79 6.71 8.35
CA ILE A 67 -9.61 5.86 8.61
C ILE A 67 -8.87 5.57 7.31
N VAL A 68 -9.60 5.23 6.24
CA VAL A 68 -9.01 5.00 4.91
C VAL A 68 -8.30 6.26 4.41
N LEU A 69 -8.89 7.44 4.54
CA LEU A 69 -8.26 8.70 4.15
C LEU A 69 -6.98 9.01 4.95
N VAL A 70 -6.97 8.75 6.27
CA VAL A 70 -5.77 8.92 7.11
C VAL A 70 -4.68 7.92 6.72
N LEU A 71 -5.05 6.66 6.44
CA LEU A 71 -4.09 5.64 5.98
C LEU A 71 -3.51 6.02 4.62
N ILE A 72 -4.34 6.49 3.69
CA ILE A 72 -3.91 6.95 2.37
C ILE A 72 -3.02 8.19 2.50
N GLY A 73 -3.44 9.20 3.27
CA GLY A 73 -2.66 10.42 3.49
C GLY A 73 -1.34 10.16 4.21
N GLY A 74 -1.36 9.28 5.22
CA GLY A 74 -0.18 8.82 5.92
C GLY A 74 0.77 8.04 5.01
N PHE A 75 0.24 7.21 4.11
CA PHE A 75 1.04 6.50 3.11
C PHE A 75 1.69 7.48 2.12
N PHE A 76 0.93 8.42 1.55
CA PHE A 76 1.48 9.45 0.66
C PHE A 76 2.51 10.33 1.37
N GLY A 77 2.24 10.73 2.62
CA GLY A 77 3.17 11.48 3.46
C GLY A 77 4.45 10.68 3.73
N TYR A 78 4.33 9.40 4.06
CA TYR A 78 5.47 8.49 4.26
C TYR A 78 6.33 8.37 3.00
N VAL A 79 5.73 8.15 1.84
CA VAL A 79 6.46 8.07 0.56
C VAL A 79 7.21 9.37 0.29
N LYS A 80 6.55 10.52 0.45
CA LYS A 80 7.19 11.84 0.26
C LYS A 80 8.34 12.08 1.22
N ILE A 81 8.17 11.77 2.51
CA ILE A 81 9.23 11.92 3.53
C ILE A 81 10.40 10.98 3.22
N LYS A 82 10.12 9.72 2.84
CA LYS A 82 11.17 8.76 2.50
C LYS A 82 12.00 9.23 1.31
N THR A 83 11.36 9.70 0.24
CA THR A 83 12.05 10.26 -0.93
C THR A 83 12.87 11.49 -0.54
N PHE A 84 12.30 12.41 0.24
CA PHE A 84 13.01 13.59 0.73
C PHE A 84 14.27 13.22 1.55
N ILE A 85 14.16 12.26 2.46
CA ILE A 85 15.30 11.78 3.25
C ILE A 85 16.35 11.14 2.33
N TYR A 86 15.93 10.33 1.36
CA TYR A 86 16.84 9.72 0.39
C TYR A 86 17.61 10.76 -0.43
N ASP A 87 16.94 11.82 -0.85
CA ASP A 87 17.53 12.94 -1.59
C ASP A 87 18.31 13.94 -0.71
N SER A 88 18.24 13.79 0.63
CA SER A 88 18.95 14.67 1.57
C SER A 88 20.40 14.26 1.83
N LYS A 89 20.86 13.13 1.29
CA LYS A 89 22.22 12.64 1.50
C LYS A 89 23.26 13.66 1.02
N PRO A 90 24.28 13.98 1.84
CA PRO A 90 25.20 15.09 1.56
C PRO A 90 26.19 14.78 0.43
N SER A 91 26.57 13.52 0.23
CA SER A 91 27.57 13.11 -0.78
C SER A 91 26.96 12.22 -1.86
N LEU A 92 27.48 12.29 -3.09
CA LEU A 92 27.13 11.35 -4.16
C LEU A 92 27.57 9.91 -3.81
N LEU A 93 28.61 9.77 -2.98
CA LEU A 93 29.13 8.48 -2.52
C LEU A 93 28.23 7.80 -1.47
N ASP A 94 27.26 8.51 -0.90
CA ASP A 94 26.32 7.94 0.08
C ASP A 94 25.17 7.18 -0.59
N TYR A 95 25.09 7.22 -1.92
CA TYR A 95 24.09 6.50 -2.70
C TYR A 95 24.54 5.07 -2.97
N GLU A 96 23.58 4.15 -2.90
CA GLU A 96 23.83 2.74 -3.18
C GLU A 96 24.15 2.57 -4.65
N VAL A 97 25.28 1.91 -4.93
CA VAL A 97 25.66 1.52 -6.29
C VAL A 97 24.83 0.32 -6.69
N LYS A 98 24.05 0.49 -7.75
CA LYS A 98 23.32 -0.56 -8.44
C LYS A 98 24.13 -1.01 -9.65
N THR A 99 23.87 -2.22 -10.12
CA THR A 99 24.54 -2.77 -11.30
C THR A 99 23.53 -3.39 -12.27
N GLY A 100 23.94 -3.53 -13.52
CA GLY A 100 23.20 -4.27 -14.54
C GLY A 100 24.14 -4.91 -15.55
N GLU A 101 23.58 -5.74 -16.42
CA GLU A 101 24.30 -6.42 -17.49
C GLU A 101 24.28 -5.57 -18.76
N VAL A 102 25.41 -5.47 -19.43
CA VAL A 102 25.49 -4.90 -20.78
C VAL A 102 25.23 -6.02 -21.76
N LEU A 103 24.16 -5.90 -22.55
CA LEU A 103 23.77 -6.92 -23.53
C LEU A 103 24.14 -6.47 -24.95
N SER A 104 24.64 -7.40 -25.76
CA SER A 104 24.79 -7.20 -27.19
C SER A 104 23.42 -7.09 -27.88
N GLY A 105 23.40 -6.70 -29.16
CA GLY A 105 22.18 -6.75 -29.98
C GLY A 105 21.56 -8.15 -30.15
N SER A 106 22.29 -9.21 -29.78
CA SER A 106 21.78 -10.59 -29.73
C SER A 106 21.32 -11.01 -28.32
N GLY A 107 21.35 -10.12 -27.33
CA GLY A 107 21.01 -10.41 -25.94
C GLY A 107 22.12 -11.13 -25.16
N THR A 108 23.34 -11.22 -25.70
CA THR A 108 24.46 -11.85 -25.01
C THR A 108 25.07 -10.86 -24.02
N ASN A 109 25.27 -11.27 -22.77
CA ASN A 109 26.00 -10.45 -21.81
C ASN A 109 27.46 -10.26 -22.27
N ILE A 110 27.85 -9.00 -22.46
CA ILE A 110 29.18 -8.56 -22.89
C ILE A 110 29.87 -7.67 -21.84
N GLY A 111 29.31 -7.61 -20.62
CA GLY A 111 29.87 -6.83 -19.54
C GLY A 111 28.85 -6.39 -18.50
N THR A 112 29.26 -5.44 -17.67
CA THR A 112 28.45 -4.92 -16.58
C THR A 112 28.58 -3.41 -16.51
N TYR A 113 27.53 -2.75 -16.06
CA TYR A 113 27.54 -1.32 -15.77
C TYR A 113 27.18 -1.07 -14.31
N GLY A 114 27.69 0.02 -13.75
CA GLY A 114 27.36 0.50 -12.41
C GLY A 114 26.64 1.83 -12.48
N TYR A 115 25.73 2.09 -11.54
CA TYR A 115 25.08 3.40 -11.46
C TYR A 115 24.60 3.74 -10.07
N ILE A 116 24.47 5.04 -9.80
CA ILE A 116 23.66 5.56 -8.70
C ILE A 116 22.38 6.18 -9.25
N ASP A 117 21.33 6.14 -8.44
CA ASP A 117 20.00 6.65 -8.77
C ASP A 117 19.66 7.75 -7.78
N ILE A 118 19.54 8.99 -8.28
CA ILE A 118 19.31 10.18 -7.46
C ILE A 118 18.25 11.06 -8.10
N SER A 119 17.59 11.94 -7.35
CA SER A 119 16.73 12.95 -7.98
C SER A 119 17.54 14.01 -8.73
N LYS A 120 16.97 14.59 -9.79
CA LYS A 120 17.58 15.72 -10.50
C LYS A 120 17.90 16.92 -9.58
N PRO A 121 17.00 17.35 -8.66
CA PRO A 121 17.32 18.38 -7.69
C PRO A 121 18.52 18.04 -6.79
N ARG A 122 18.73 16.75 -6.47
CA ARG A 122 19.93 16.31 -5.73
C ARG A 122 21.19 16.43 -6.58
N LEU A 123 21.12 16.09 -7.86
CA LEU A 123 22.26 16.23 -8.77
C LEU A 123 22.65 17.71 -8.92
N GLU A 124 21.68 18.61 -9.12
CA GLU A 124 21.91 20.05 -9.33
C GLU A 124 22.58 20.77 -8.14
N ARG A 125 22.38 20.28 -6.91
CA ARG A 125 23.02 20.81 -5.69
C ARG A 125 24.40 20.22 -5.40
N THR A 126 24.94 19.38 -6.28
CA THR A 126 26.26 18.77 -6.12
C THR A 126 27.34 19.86 -6.18
N SER A 127 28.22 19.88 -5.17
CA SER A 127 29.35 20.80 -5.16
C SER A 127 30.49 20.27 -6.04
N GLN A 128 31.39 21.16 -6.47
CA GLN A 128 32.60 20.77 -7.20
C GLN A 128 33.44 19.73 -6.43
N GLU A 129 33.53 19.87 -5.10
CA GLU A 129 34.27 18.93 -4.25
C GLU A 129 33.60 17.55 -4.18
N ASP A 130 32.26 17.50 -4.03
CA ASP A 130 31.49 16.24 -4.02
C ASP A 130 31.62 15.53 -5.38
N TYR A 131 31.47 16.27 -6.48
CA TYR A 131 31.63 15.72 -7.82
C TYR A 131 33.06 15.21 -8.08
N LYS A 132 34.10 15.92 -7.61
CA LYS A 132 35.49 15.46 -7.72
C LYS A 132 35.73 14.15 -6.97
N LYS A 133 35.25 14.04 -5.73
CA LYS A 133 35.34 12.78 -4.95
C LYS A 133 34.60 11.64 -5.64
N PHE A 134 33.46 11.95 -6.27
CA PHE A 134 32.71 10.98 -7.04
C PHE A 134 33.48 10.53 -8.30
N CYS A 135 34.11 11.46 -9.04
CA CYS A 135 34.96 11.12 -10.17
C CYS A 135 36.15 10.22 -9.76
N ASP A 136 36.80 10.52 -8.63
CA ASP A 136 37.88 9.68 -8.08
C ASP A 136 37.41 8.28 -7.66
N PHE A 137 36.12 8.14 -7.33
CA PHE A 137 35.50 6.85 -7.06
C PHE A 137 35.20 6.11 -8.37
N VAL A 138 34.60 6.79 -9.35
CA VAL A 138 34.25 6.23 -10.67
C VAL A 138 35.50 5.70 -11.38
N SER A 139 36.60 6.45 -11.39
CA SER A 139 37.86 6.06 -12.05
C SER A 139 38.52 4.78 -11.49
N LYS A 140 38.08 4.32 -10.33
CA LYS A 140 38.56 3.07 -9.69
C LYS A 140 37.64 1.88 -9.94
N GLN A 141 36.49 2.10 -10.58
CA GLN A 141 35.56 1.04 -10.91
C GLN A 141 36.01 0.27 -12.15
N ASN A 142 35.51 -0.95 -12.32
CA ASN A 142 35.84 -1.83 -13.44
C ASN A 142 34.58 -2.32 -14.14
N TYR A 143 33.76 -1.36 -14.58
CA TYR A 143 32.57 -1.60 -15.38
C TYR A 143 32.78 -1.10 -16.81
N ASN A 144 31.94 -1.52 -17.75
CA ASN A 144 31.94 -1.00 -19.12
C ASN A 144 31.64 0.50 -19.15
N TYR A 145 30.79 0.96 -18.24
CA TYR A 145 30.53 2.37 -17.96
C TYR A 145 29.93 2.51 -16.55
N PHE A 146 30.03 3.71 -16.01
CA PHE A 146 29.34 4.09 -14.77
C PHE A 146 28.33 5.21 -15.06
N ALA A 147 27.23 5.30 -14.34
CA ALA A 147 26.27 6.38 -14.53
C ALA A 147 25.72 7.01 -13.24
N ILE A 148 25.26 8.25 -13.37
CA ILE A 148 24.31 8.88 -12.46
C ILE A 148 22.99 8.96 -13.21
N LYS A 149 21.99 8.18 -12.81
CA LYS A 149 20.64 8.21 -13.38
C LYS A 149 19.75 9.15 -12.55
N THR A 150 19.02 10.04 -13.21
CA THR A 150 18.05 10.88 -12.53
C THR A 150 16.67 10.22 -12.48
N GLY A 151 16.05 10.22 -11.30
CA GLY A 151 14.78 9.52 -11.04
C GLY A 151 13.54 10.05 -11.79
N ASP A 152 13.68 11.11 -12.58
CA ASP A 152 12.66 11.69 -13.46
C ASP A 152 12.54 11.02 -14.84
N ARG A 153 13.33 9.96 -15.07
CA ARG A 153 13.34 9.08 -16.25
C ARG A 153 14.09 9.66 -17.45
N ASP A 154 15.22 9.02 -17.66
CA ASP A 154 16.02 9.05 -18.88
C ASP A 154 17.01 10.20 -18.96
N THR A 155 17.18 11.08 -17.98
CA THR A 155 18.36 11.98 -17.97
C THR A 155 19.44 11.54 -16.99
N GLY A 156 20.66 11.97 -17.21
CA GLY A 156 21.76 11.64 -16.32
C GLY A 156 23.13 12.00 -16.86
N ILE A 157 24.14 11.39 -16.23
CA ILE A 157 25.53 11.50 -16.62
C ILE A 157 26.06 10.08 -16.82
N CYS A 158 26.64 9.79 -17.97
CA CYS A 158 27.38 8.56 -18.23
C CYS A 158 28.88 8.84 -18.20
N PHE A 159 29.64 7.87 -17.67
CA PHE A 159 31.09 7.82 -17.62
C PHE A 159 31.55 6.57 -18.41
N PRO A 160 31.72 6.70 -19.74
CA PRO A 160 32.20 5.60 -20.59
C PRO A 160 33.51 5.03 -20.05
N GLY A 161 33.61 3.70 -19.96
CA GLY A 161 34.81 3.03 -19.44
C GLY A 161 35.15 3.37 -17.99
N CYS A 162 34.19 3.90 -17.24
CA CYS A 162 34.42 4.49 -15.91
C CYS A 162 35.47 5.61 -15.93
N ASP A 163 35.59 6.35 -17.05
CA ASP A 163 36.51 7.46 -17.20
C ASP A 163 35.80 8.81 -16.98
N PRO A 164 36.08 9.53 -15.87
CA PRO A 164 35.53 10.86 -15.64
C PRO A 164 35.83 11.88 -16.73
N THR A 165 36.94 11.73 -17.46
CA THR A 165 37.33 12.67 -18.52
C THR A 165 36.47 12.53 -19.77
N GLN A 166 35.72 11.43 -19.90
CA GLN A 166 34.78 11.15 -20.98
C GLN A 166 33.32 11.39 -20.57
N ALA A 167 33.09 12.05 -19.43
CA ALA A 167 31.76 12.25 -18.88
C ALA A 167 30.84 13.01 -19.87
N VAL A 168 29.67 12.44 -20.09
CA VAL A 168 28.63 12.95 -20.99
C VAL A 168 27.32 13.09 -20.24
N TYR A 169 26.60 14.19 -20.45
CA TYR A 169 25.28 14.41 -19.89
C TYR A 169 24.24 14.50 -21.00
N GLY A 170 23.03 14.07 -20.67
CA GLY A 170 21.91 14.08 -21.61
C GLY A 170 20.90 13.00 -21.25
N VAL A 171 20.35 12.37 -22.29
CA VAL A 171 19.41 11.26 -22.17
C VAL A 171 20.14 9.92 -22.14
N LEU A 172 19.81 9.08 -21.16
CA LEU A 172 20.31 7.73 -20.95
C LEU A 172 19.24 6.69 -21.31
N ASP A 173 19.67 5.56 -21.86
CA ASP A 173 18.83 4.38 -22.07
C ASP A 173 18.53 3.65 -20.74
N ASP A 174 17.67 2.63 -20.80
CA ASP A 174 17.30 1.81 -19.64
C ASP A 174 18.51 1.15 -18.96
N ASP A 175 19.50 0.77 -19.76
CA ASP A 175 20.77 0.21 -19.30
C ASP A 175 21.80 1.28 -18.88
N CYS A 176 21.39 2.54 -18.80
CA CYS A 176 22.21 3.71 -18.46
C CYS A 176 23.31 4.06 -19.49
N SER A 177 23.28 3.48 -20.70
CA SER A 177 24.12 3.94 -21.80
C SER A 177 23.62 5.25 -22.39
N GLU A 178 24.44 5.95 -23.19
CA GLU A 178 24.03 7.22 -23.80
C GLU A 178 23.01 7.00 -24.93
N TYR A 179 21.81 7.57 -24.78
CA TYR A 179 20.81 7.59 -25.83
C TYR A 179 20.88 8.88 -26.66
N ALA A 180 20.89 10.05 -25.99
CA ALA A 180 21.05 11.35 -26.63
C ALA A 180 21.97 12.26 -25.82
N VAL A 181 23.05 12.71 -26.43
CA VAL A 181 24.07 13.53 -25.76
C VAL A 181 23.74 15.01 -25.91
N ASP A 182 23.48 15.68 -24.77
CA ASP A 182 23.28 17.14 -24.69
C ASP A 182 24.63 17.88 -24.56
N GLY A 183 25.64 17.23 -23.96
CA GLY A 183 26.99 17.75 -23.90
C GLY A 183 27.94 16.92 -23.04
N TYR A 184 29.06 17.54 -22.71
CA TYR A 184 30.19 16.95 -22.00
C TYR A 184 30.41 17.64 -20.65
N ILE A 185 31.02 16.93 -19.70
CA ILE A 185 31.54 17.53 -18.48
C ILE A 185 33.07 17.48 -18.56
N VAL A 186 33.69 18.65 -18.68
CA VAL A 186 35.14 18.80 -18.92
C VAL A 186 35.81 19.49 -17.74
N GLN A 187 37.10 19.22 -17.53
CA GLN A 187 37.88 19.98 -16.55
C GLN A 187 38.39 21.29 -17.15
N ASP A 188 38.26 22.38 -16.40
CA ASP A 188 38.93 23.65 -16.69
C ASP A 188 40.40 23.62 -16.23
N ASP A 189 41.14 24.71 -16.52
CA ASP A 189 42.56 24.86 -16.14
C ASP A 189 42.82 24.84 -14.63
N TYR A 190 41.76 25.00 -13.82
CA TYR A 190 41.80 24.97 -12.36
C TYR A 190 41.37 23.61 -11.78
N GLY A 191 41.03 22.65 -12.64
CA GLY A 191 40.55 21.32 -12.26
C GLY A 191 39.10 21.30 -11.78
N ASN A 192 38.30 22.33 -12.07
CA ASN A 192 36.86 22.30 -11.84
C ASN A 192 36.16 21.63 -13.02
N TRP A 193 35.08 20.91 -12.73
CA TRP A 193 34.26 20.27 -13.73
C TRP A 193 33.16 21.23 -14.22
N ILE A 194 33.14 21.49 -15.53
CA ILE A 194 32.21 22.42 -16.17
C ILE A 194 31.40 21.73 -17.26
N TYR A 195 30.15 22.16 -17.42
CA TYR A 195 29.29 21.69 -18.51
C TYR A 195 29.70 22.37 -19.82
N SER A 196 29.92 21.56 -20.84
CA SER A 196 30.23 21.99 -22.22
C SER A 196 29.16 21.42 -23.15
N PRO A 197 28.17 22.23 -23.59
CA PRO A 197 27.16 21.79 -24.55
C PRO A 197 27.78 21.30 -25.87
N LYS A 198 27.09 20.36 -26.52
CA LYS A 198 27.47 19.82 -27.85
C LYS A 198 27.22 20.80 -28.99
#